data_AF-A0A7S3MG78-F1
#
_entry.id   AF-A0A7S3MG78-F1
#
_cell.length_a   1.000
_cell.length_b   1.000
_cell.length_c   1.000
_cell.angle_alpha   90.00
_cell.angle_beta   90.00
_cell.angle_gamma   90.00
#
_symmetry.space_group_name_H-M   'P 1'
#
loop_
_entity.id
_entity.type
_entity.pdbx_description
1 polymer ?
#
loop_
_entity_poly.entity_id
_entity_poly.type
_entity_poly.pdbx_seq_one_letter_code
_entity_poly.pdbx_strand_id
1 'polypeptide(L)'
;PDCQARVVASGGVQAVLGAMAGHVEAAAVQELGCRALRELAAYSPAAQEAIVARGGIQRVLRAMEAHGKLAGIQALGCGVLRNLTACSAEHQEAVVSRNGV
;
A
#
# COMPACT_ATOMS: atom_id res chain seq x y z
N PRO A 1 -15.60 8.53 -6.00
CA PRO A 1 -15.78 8.58 -4.53
C PRO A 1 -16.49 7.34 -3.98
N ASP A 2 -17.70 7.01 -4.48
CA ASP A 2 -18.51 5.91 -3.90
C ASP A 2 -17.95 4.49 -4.10
N CYS A 3 -17.34 4.20 -5.25
CA CYS A 3 -16.82 2.86 -5.51
C CYS A 3 -15.66 2.49 -4.57
N GLN A 4 -14.79 3.44 -4.20
CA GLN A 4 -13.67 3.16 -3.30
C GLN A 4 -14.15 2.92 -1.87
N ALA A 5 -15.09 3.72 -1.37
CA ALA A 5 -15.69 3.51 -0.06
C ALA A 5 -16.38 2.14 0.04
N ARG A 6 -17.08 1.73 -1.03
CA ARG A 6 -17.68 0.38 -1.11
C ARG A 6 -16.63 -0.73 -1.12
N VAL A 7 -15.55 -0.59 -1.89
CA VAL A 7 -14.45 -1.58 -1.90
C VAL A 7 -13.80 -1.70 -0.53
N VAL A 8 -13.60 -0.59 0.19
CA VAL A 8 -13.11 -0.62 1.58
C VAL A 8 -14.11 -1.31 2.50
N ALA A 9 -15.39 -0.95 2.43
CA ALA A 9 -16.46 -1.54 3.24
C ALA A 9 -16.65 -3.05 2.96
N SER A 10 -16.36 -3.51 1.74
CA SER A 10 -16.40 -4.92 1.36
C SER A 10 -15.10 -5.70 1.64
N GLY A 11 -14.13 -5.10 2.35
CA GLY A 11 -12.89 -5.78 2.72
C GLY A 11 -11.85 -5.88 1.60
N GLY A 12 -11.98 -5.10 0.52
CA GLY A 12 -11.05 -5.11 -0.61
C GLY A 12 -9.60 -4.83 -0.23
N VAL A 13 -9.37 -3.95 0.76
CA VAL A 13 -8.02 -3.72 1.32
C VAL A 13 -7.43 -5.00 1.91
N GLN A 14 -8.23 -5.79 2.63
CA GLN A 14 -7.78 -7.05 3.22
C GLN A 14 -7.45 -8.09 2.15
N ALA A 15 -8.29 -8.19 1.11
CA ALA A 15 -8.04 -9.11 0.00
C ALA A 15 -6.73 -8.78 -0.74
N VAL A 16 -6.49 -7.49 -1.03
CA VAL A 16 -5.24 -7.05 -1.69
C VAL A 16 -4.03 -7.35 -0.81
N LEU A 17 -4.06 -6.97 0.47
CA LEU A 17 -2.95 -7.22 1.39
C LEU A 17 -2.70 -8.72 1.62
N GLY A 18 -3.76 -9.54 1.66
CA GLY A 18 -3.67 -10.99 1.76
C GLY A 18 -3.03 -11.62 0.53
N ALA A 19 -3.43 -11.20 -0.67
CA ALA A 19 -2.84 -11.67 -1.92
C ALA A 19 -1.35 -11.31 -2.01
N MET A 20 -0.98 -10.07 -1.67
CA MET A 20 0.42 -9.65 -1.63
C MET A 20 1.24 -10.46 -0.61
N ALA A 21 0.66 -10.79 0.54
CA ALA A 21 1.35 -11.58 1.57
C ALA A 21 1.52 -13.06 1.16
N GLY A 22 0.54 -13.64 0.47
CA GLY A 22 0.60 -15.03 -0.01
C GLY A 22 1.50 -15.23 -1.24
N HIS A 23 1.75 -14.17 -2.00
CA HIS A 23 2.47 -14.24 -3.28
C HIS A 23 3.62 -13.22 -3.35
N VAL A 24 4.50 -13.21 -2.35
CA VAL A 24 5.63 -12.26 -2.25
C VAL A 24 6.54 -12.33 -3.48
N GLU A 25 6.87 -13.53 -3.95
CA GLU A 25 7.77 -13.73 -5.11
C GLU A 25 7.12 -13.42 -6.46
N ALA A 26 5.80 -13.31 -6.53
CA ALA A 26 5.09 -13.05 -7.77
C ALA A 26 5.08 -11.55 -8.08
N ALA A 27 6.05 -11.08 -8.87
CA ALA A 27 6.19 -9.68 -9.26
C ALA A 27 4.87 -9.06 -9.76
N ALA A 28 4.12 -9.76 -10.61
CA ALA A 28 2.83 -9.28 -11.12
C ALA A 28 1.79 -9.04 -10.00
N VAL A 29 1.75 -9.90 -8.98
CA VAL A 29 0.84 -9.75 -7.84
C VAL A 29 1.26 -8.55 -6.98
N GLN A 30 2.56 -8.38 -6.75
CA GLN A 30 3.08 -7.24 -6.01
C GLN A 30 2.82 -5.92 -6.73
N GLU A 31 3.02 -5.87 -8.05
CA GLU A 31 2.77 -4.67 -8.86
C GLU A 31 1.28 -4.31 -8.85
N LEU A 32 0.39 -5.25 -9.15
CA LEU A 32 -1.06 -5.03 -9.14
C LEU A 32 -1.56 -4.66 -7.74
N GLY A 33 -1.02 -5.29 -6.70
CA GLY A 33 -1.32 -4.99 -5.30
C GLY A 33 -0.94 -3.56 -4.93
N CYS A 34 0.31 -3.16 -5.19
CA CYS A 34 0.77 -1.79 -4.96
C CYS A 34 -0.04 -0.76 -5.76
N ARG A 35 -0.38 -1.07 -7.02
CA ARG A 35 -1.24 -0.22 -7.84
C ARG A 35 -2.63 -0.03 -7.21
N ALA A 36 -3.27 -1.12 -6.80
CA ALA A 36 -4.60 -1.06 -6.18
C ALA A 36 -4.56 -0.25 -4.87
N LEU A 37 -3.56 -0.49 -4.01
CA LEU A 37 -3.40 0.28 -2.77
C LEU A 37 -3.16 1.77 -3.05
N ARG A 38 -2.40 2.11 -4.09
CA ARG A 38 -2.11 3.51 -4.45
C ARG A 38 -3.40 4.24 -4.84
N GLU A 39 -4.22 3.62 -5.69
CA GLU A 39 -5.49 4.20 -6.14
C GLU A 39 -6.49 4.34 -4.98
N LEU A 40 -6.56 3.34 -4.10
CA LEU A 40 -7.41 3.39 -2.90
C LEU A 40 -6.96 4.52 -1.95
N ALA A 41 -5.66 4.66 -1.72
CA ALA A 41 -5.09 5.67 -0.84
C ALA A 41 -5.13 7.09 -1.44
N ALA A 42 -5.31 7.26 -2.75
CA ALA A 42 -5.23 8.57 -3.41
C ALA A 42 -6.41 9.50 -3.07
N TYR A 43 -7.61 8.95 -2.82
CA TYR A 43 -8.84 9.77 -2.73
C TYR A 43 -9.77 9.37 -1.58
N SER A 44 -9.32 8.53 -0.65
CA SER A 44 -10.16 8.02 0.44
C SER A 44 -9.40 7.93 1.76
N PRO A 45 -9.61 8.87 2.69
CA PRO A 45 -9.03 8.81 4.04
C PRO A 45 -9.39 7.51 4.79
N ALA A 46 -10.63 7.04 4.65
CA ALA A 46 -11.06 5.76 5.22
C ALA A 46 -10.27 4.57 4.64
N ALA A 47 -9.90 4.63 3.35
CA ALA A 47 -9.02 3.62 2.76
C ALA A 47 -7.60 3.72 3.31
N GLN A 48 -7.06 4.94 3.47
CA GLN A 48 -5.74 5.14 4.04
C GLN A 48 -5.64 4.56 5.46
N GLU A 49 -6.59 4.89 6.34
CA GLU A 49 -6.68 4.32 7.69
C GLU A 49 -6.80 2.80 7.66
N ALA A 50 -7.66 2.25 6.79
CA ALA A 50 -7.81 0.81 6.67
C ALA A 50 -6.53 0.11 6.20
N ILE A 51 -5.78 0.72 5.27
CA ILE A 51 -4.50 0.21 4.79
C ILE A 51 -3.47 0.23 5.93
N VAL A 52 -3.37 1.33 6.67
CA VAL A 52 -2.41 1.47 7.78
C VAL A 52 -2.74 0.51 8.91
N ALA A 53 -3.98 0.50 9.40
CA ALA A 53 -4.44 -0.34 10.50
C ALA A 53 -4.22 -1.84 10.20
N ARG A 54 -4.20 -2.21 8.92
CA ARG A 54 -3.94 -3.58 8.46
C ARG A 54 -2.47 -3.79 8.06
N GLY A 55 -1.54 -2.97 8.52
CA GLY A 55 -0.10 -3.15 8.27
C GLY A 55 0.32 -2.99 6.81
N GLY A 56 -0.45 -2.24 6.00
CA GLY A 56 -0.21 -2.07 4.57
C GLY A 56 1.15 -1.48 4.25
N ILE A 57 1.65 -0.55 5.08
CA ILE A 57 3.01 0.01 4.94
C ILE A 57 4.07 -1.11 4.93
N GLN A 58 3.98 -2.07 5.85
CA GLN A 58 4.94 -3.19 5.91
C GLN A 58 4.86 -4.09 4.69
N ARG A 59 3.65 -4.31 4.18
CA ARG A 59 3.43 -5.15 2.99
C ARG A 59 4.03 -4.48 1.75
N VAL A 60 3.85 -3.17 1.60
CA VAL A 60 4.42 -2.39 0.50
C VAL A 60 5.94 -2.37 0.58
N LEU A 61 6.53 -2.12 1.75
CA LEU A 61 7.99 -2.15 1.92
C LEU A 61 8.57 -3.53 1.59
N ARG A 62 7.95 -4.61 2.08
CA ARG A 62 8.38 -5.97 1.76
C ARG A 62 8.30 -6.29 0.27
N ALA A 63 7.27 -5.79 -0.42
CA ALA A 63 7.14 -5.92 -1.87
C ALA A 63 8.27 -5.19 -2.60
N MET A 64 8.62 -3.98 -2.15
CA MET A 64 9.71 -3.19 -2.69
C MET A 64 11.07 -3.85 -2.43
N GLU A 65 11.28 -4.45 -1.26
CA GLU A 65 12.51 -5.20 -0.94
C GLU A 65 12.66 -6.45 -1.82
N ALA A 66 11.61 -7.28 -1.91
CA ALA A 66 11.61 -8.49 -2.72
C ALA A 66 11.82 -8.20 -4.22
N HIS A 67 11.33 -7.06 -4.70
CA HIS A 67 11.40 -6.66 -6.10
C HIS A 67 12.16 -5.36 -6.32
N GLY A 68 13.30 -5.20 -5.63
CA GLY A 68 14.15 -4.00 -5.65
C GLY A 68 14.56 -3.52 -7.05
N LYS A 69 14.69 -4.44 -8.00
CA LYS A 69 15.12 -4.15 -9.39
C LYS A 69 13.97 -3.78 -10.33
N LEU A 70 12.72 -3.95 -9.90
CA LEU A 70 11.54 -3.70 -10.72
C LEU A 70 11.03 -2.28 -10.47
N ALA A 71 11.42 -1.35 -11.34
CA ALA A 71 11.08 0.06 -11.23
C ALA A 71 9.56 0.32 -11.11
N GLY A 72 8.73 -0.52 -11.74
CA GLY A 72 7.27 -0.45 -11.62
C GLY A 72 6.80 -0.62 -10.16
N ILE A 73 7.30 -1.64 -9.47
CA ILE A 73 6.95 -1.91 -8.06
C ILE A 73 7.50 -0.81 -7.15
N GLN A 74 8.72 -0.32 -7.39
CA GLN A 74 9.29 0.78 -6.62
C GLN A 74 8.46 2.06 -6.76
N ALA A 75 8.14 2.47 -7.98
CA ALA A 75 7.36 3.68 -8.25
C ALA A 75 5.94 3.60 -7.66
N LEU A 76 5.31 2.43 -7.77
CA LEU A 76 3.99 2.20 -7.17
C LEU A 76 4.08 2.20 -5.65
N GLY A 77 5.06 1.53 -5.06
CA GLY A 77 5.25 1.47 -3.62
C GLY A 77 5.50 2.85 -3.01
N CYS A 78 6.41 3.65 -3.59
CA CYS A 78 6.60 5.04 -3.20
C CYS A 78 5.31 5.86 -3.33
N GLY A 79 4.52 5.61 -4.38
CA GLY A 79 3.22 6.24 -4.57
C GLY A 79 2.22 5.90 -3.46
N VAL A 80 2.17 4.63 -3.02
CA VAL A 80 1.35 4.23 -1.87
C VAL A 80 1.83 4.96 -0.61
N LEU A 81 3.13 4.90 -0.32
CA LEU A 81 3.70 5.51 0.89
C LEU A 81 3.42 7.01 0.95
N ARG A 82 3.65 7.74 -0.15
CA ARG A 82 3.32 9.17 -0.27
C ARG A 82 1.85 9.45 0.01
N ASN A 83 0.95 8.64 -0.55
CA ASN A 83 -0.49 8.84 -0.37
C ASN A 83 -0.92 8.54 1.07
N LEU A 84 -0.24 7.62 1.79
CA LEU A 84 -0.51 7.33 3.19
C LEU A 84 0.10 8.35 4.16
N THR A 85 1.28 8.90 3.85
CA THR A 85 1.96 9.89 4.70
C THR A 85 1.44 11.32 4.53
N ALA A 86 0.76 11.63 3.42
CA ALA A 86 0.19 12.95 3.16
C ALA A 86 -0.95 13.35 4.14
N CYS A 87 -1.54 12.40 4.87
CA CYS A 87 -2.73 12.66 5.70
C CYS A 87 -2.51 12.59 7.22
N SER A 88 -1.33 12.23 7.74
CA SER A 88 -1.00 12.52 9.15
C SER A 88 0.50 12.52 9.45
N ALA A 89 0.92 13.39 10.38
CA ALA A 89 2.27 13.43 10.91
C ALA A 89 2.66 12.13 11.65
N GLU A 90 1.70 11.37 12.18
CA GLU A 90 1.94 10.05 12.80
C GLU A 90 2.33 8.97 11.79
N HIS A 91 1.83 9.06 10.54
CA HIS A 91 2.22 8.11 9.49
C HIS A 91 3.63 8.38 8.94
N GLN A 92 4.14 9.62 9.08
CA GLN A 92 5.51 9.96 8.71
C GLN A 92 6.54 9.25 9.60
N GLU A 93 6.30 9.13 10.91
CA GLU A 93 7.20 8.40 11.81
C GLU A 93 7.31 6.91 11.47
N ALA A 94 6.23 6.29 10.97
CA ALA A 94 6.22 4.88 10.59
C ALA A 94 7.04 4.57 9.33
N VAL A 95 7.20 5.56 8.43
CA VAL A 95 8.03 5.46 7.21
C VAL A 95 9.48 5.85 7.51
N VAL A 96 9.70 6.89 8.33
CA VAL A 96 11.04 7.35 8.74
C VAL A 96 11.75 6.35 9.65
N SER A 97 11.03 5.69 10.58
CA SER A 97 11.62 4.66 11.47
C SER A 97 12.01 3.37 10.74
N ARG A 98 11.67 3.22 9.45
CA ARG A 98 11.87 1.99 8.67
C ARG A 98 12.71 2.19 7.40
N ASN A 99 13.64 3.14 7.41
CA ASN A 99 14.58 3.44 6.30
C ASN A 99 13.91 3.92 5.00
N GLY A 100 12.79 4.64 5.07
CA GLY A 100 12.30 5.42 3.93
C GLY A 100 13.20 6.63 3.71
N VAL A 101 14.19 6.49 2.83
CA VAL A 101 15.11 7.56 2.39
C VAL A 101 14.40 8.53 1.44
#